data_AF-A0A537DW02-F1
#
_entry.id   AF-A0A537DW02-F1
#
_cell.length_a   1.000
_cell.length_b   1.000
_cell.length_c   1.000
_cell.angle_alpha   90.00
_cell.angle_beta   90.00
_cell.angle_gamma   90.00
#
_symmetry.space_group_name_H-M   'P 1'
#
loop_
_entity.id
_entity.type
_entity.pdbx_description
1 polymer ?
#
loop_
_entity_poly.entity_id
_entity_poly.type
_entity_poly.pdbx_seq_one_letter_code
_entity_poly.pdbx_strand_id
1 'polypeptide(L)'
;MGDRMDMDQLRQEQLVKRTRLLVWAESLVILGLLIWVSLEYENNLFLQSWAKSNVGPLGFLLNGTLAGLYAGALLGYSVAKYAGRRSEEEKMLELLKKKSLN
;
A
#
# COMPACT_ATOMS: atom_id res chain seq x y z
N MET A 1 26.91 5.13 27.87
CA MET A 1 25.98 6.00 27.12
C MET A 1 25.43 5.36 25.83
N GLY A 2 26.13 4.41 25.17
CA GLY A 2 25.63 3.74 23.95
C GLY A 2 24.44 2.78 24.16
N ASP A 3 24.34 2.14 25.32
CA ASP A 3 23.33 1.11 25.61
C ASP A 3 21.87 1.64 25.66
N ARG A 4 21.69 2.92 26.01
CA ARG A 4 20.37 3.57 26.00
C ARG A 4 19.92 3.95 24.58
N MET A 5 20.85 4.37 23.73
CA MET A 5 20.54 4.71 22.34
C MET A 5 20.15 3.48 21.51
N ASP A 6 20.76 2.33 21.80
CA ASP A 6 20.44 1.06 21.10
C ASP A 6 19.04 0.55 21.46
N MET A 7 18.64 0.65 22.74
CA MET A 7 17.29 0.28 23.18
C MET A 7 16.18 1.17 22.59
N ASP A 8 16.43 2.47 22.45
CA ASP A 8 15.48 3.39 21.81
C ASP A 8 15.36 3.11 20.30
N GLN A 9 16.47 2.78 19.64
CA GLN A 9 16.49 2.42 18.21
C GLN A 9 15.74 1.10 17.93
N LEU A 10 15.92 0.08 18.77
CA LEU A 10 15.18 -1.18 18.68
C LEU A 10 13.67 -1.00 18.90
N ARG A 11 13.29 -0.12 19.83
CA ARG A 11 11.88 0.21 20.10
C ARG A 11 11.24 0.94 18.92
N GLN A 12 11.97 1.88 18.31
CA GLN A 12 11.56 2.59 17.10
C GLN A 12 11.34 1.63 15.93
N GLU A 13 12.26 0.68 15.69
CA GLU A 13 12.09 -0.31 14.64
C GLU A 13 10.86 -1.21 14.83
N GLN A 14 10.59 -1.62 16.07
CA GLN A 14 9.40 -2.42 16.40
C GLN A 14 8.10 -1.64 16.17
N LEU A 15 8.09 -0.35 16.53
CA LEU A 15 6.95 0.53 16.27
C LEU A 15 6.73 0.69 14.76
N VAL A 16 7.78 0.95 13.97
CA VAL A 16 7.69 1.07 12.51
C VAL A 16 7.17 -0.21 11.86
N LYS A 17 7.61 -1.40 12.33
CA LYS A 17 7.12 -2.69 11.84
C LYS A 17 5.63 -2.90 12.15
N ARG A 18 5.19 -2.54 13.36
CA ARG A 18 3.78 -2.64 13.77
C ARG A 18 2.88 -1.65 13.03
N THR A 19 3.29 -0.39 12.93
CA THR A 19 2.57 0.64 12.17
C THR A 19 2.46 0.24 10.70
N ARG A 20 3.52 -0.33 10.11
CA ARG A 20 3.48 -0.83 8.73
C ARG A 20 2.45 -1.95 8.55
N LEU A 21 2.36 -2.90 9.49
CA LEU A 21 1.35 -3.96 9.45
C LEU A 21 -0.08 -3.40 9.56
N LEU A 22 -0.28 -2.42 10.45
CA LEU A 22 -1.58 -1.76 10.60
C LEU A 22 -2.01 -1.04 9.32
N VAL A 23 -1.11 -0.27 8.69
CA VAL A 23 -1.41 0.40 7.42
C VAL A 23 -1.75 -0.60 6.32
N TRP A 24 -1.08 -1.75 6.29
CA TRP A 24 -1.39 -2.83 5.35
C TRP A 24 -2.78 -3.43 5.61
N ALA A 25 -3.11 -3.71 6.86
CA ALA A 25 -4.42 -4.23 7.24
C ALA A 25 -5.53 -3.23 6.88
N GLU A 26 -5.36 -1.96 7.23
CA GLU A 26 -6.29 -0.88 6.90
C GLU A 26 -6.48 -0.76 5.38
N SER A 27 -5.39 -0.80 4.61
CA SER A 27 -5.46 -0.75 3.14
C SER A 27 -6.26 -1.91 2.55
N LEU A 28 -6.12 -3.12 3.11
CA LEU A 28 -6.89 -4.28 2.67
C LEU A 28 -8.38 -4.16 3.04
N VAL A 29 -8.69 -3.62 4.22
CA VAL A 29 -10.08 -3.34 4.62
C VAL A 29 -10.71 -2.32 3.67
N ILE A 30 -10.00 -1.22 3.36
CA ILE A 30 -10.46 -0.21 2.40
C ILE A 30 -10.72 -0.85 1.03
N LEU A 31 -9.77 -1.66 0.54
CA LEU A 31 -9.94 -2.35 -0.74
C LEU A 31 -11.17 -3.28 -0.73
N GLY A 32 -11.37 -4.05 0.34
CA GLY A 32 -12.54 -4.92 0.50
C GLY A 32 -13.85 -4.14 0.48
N LEU A 33 -13.90 -3.00 1.18
CA LEU A 33 -15.07 -2.11 1.18
C LEU A 33 -15.32 -1.51 -0.21
N LEU A 34 -14.28 -1.11 -0.94
CA LEU A 34 -14.41 -0.59 -2.30
C LEU A 34 -14.97 -1.64 -3.25
N ILE A 35 -14.48 -2.88 -3.17
CA ILE A 35 -15.00 -4.00 -3.95
C ILE A 35 -16.47 -4.25 -3.60
N TRP A 36 -16.80 -4.26 -2.31
CA TRP A 36 -18.17 -4.46 -1.85
C TRP A 36 -19.12 -3.38 -2.38
N VAL A 37 -18.77 -2.10 -2.22
CA VAL A 37 -19.58 -0.98 -2.74
C VAL A 37 -19.74 -1.09 -4.24
N SER A 38 -18.69 -1.53 -4.95
CA SER A 38 -18.75 -1.71 -6.39
C SER A 38 -19.71 -2.82 -6.79
N LEU A 39 -19.67 -3.95 -6.06
CA LEU A 39 -20.57 -5.06 -6.27
C LEU A 39 -22.03 -4.67 -5.99
N GLU A 40 -22.27 -3.92 -4.92
CA GLU A 40 -23.59 -3.39 -4.59
C GLU A 40 -24.08 -2.43 -5.68
N TYR A 41 -23.21 -1.54 -6.17
CA TYR A 41 -23.54 -0.62 -7.25
C TYR A 41 -23.92 -1.35 -8.55
N GLU A 42 -23.22 -2.42 -8.91
CA GLU A 42 -23.54 -3.20 -10.11
C GLU A 42 -24.86 -3.97 -9.97
N ASN A 43 -25.19 -4.47 -8.77
CA ASN A 43 -26.38 -5.28 -8.54
C ASN A 43 -27.63 -4.46 -8.15
N ASN A 44 -27.48 -3.17 -7.87
CA ASN A 44 -28.56 -2.33 -7.35
C ASN A 44 -28.96 -1.21 -8.33
N LEU A 45 -30.06 -1.41 -9.05
CA LEU A 45 -30.61 -0.43 -10.01
C LEU A 45 -30.99 0.90 -9.36
N PHE A 46 -31.44 0.89 -8.10
CA PHE A 46 -31.72 2.11 -7.37
C PHE A 46 -30.44 2.92 -7.14
N LEU A 47 -29.35 2.25 -6.73
CA LEU A 47 -28.06 2.89 -6.50
C LEU A 47 -27.50 3.51 -7.79
N GLN A 48 -27.62 2.81 -8.93
CA GLN A 48 -27.20 3.34 -10.24
C GLN A 48 -28.01 4.57 -10.66
N SER A 49 -29.33 4.52 -10.48
CA SER A 49 -30.22 5.64 -10.81
C SER A 49 -29.94 6.86 -9.93
N TRP A 50 -29.76 6.63 -8.62
CA TRP A 50 -29.39 7.65 -7.66
C TRP A 50 -28.03 8.26 -8.00
N ALA A 51 -27.02 7.46 -8.32
CA ALA A 51 -25.68 7.95 -8.66
C ALA A 51 -25.69 8.79 -9.94
N LYS A 52 -26.44 8.37 -10.97
CA LYS A 52 -26.62 9.17 -12.20
C LYS A 52 -27.21 10.55 -11.90
N SER A 53 -28.10 10.63 -10.92
CA SER A 53 -28.83 11.86 -10.57
C SER A 53 -28.07 12.78 -9.61
N ASN A 54 -27.24 12.22 -8.72
CA ASN A 54 -26.60 12.97 -7.61
C ASN A 54 -25.08 13.12 -7.77
N VAL A 55 -24.42 12.07 -8.27
CA VAL A 55 -22.95 11.97 -8.36
C VAL A 55 -22.47 12.34 -9.77
N GLY A 56 -23.36 12.24 -10.76
CA GLY A 56 -23.11 12.61 -12.13
C GLY A 56 -21.99 11.75 -12.75
N PRO A 57 -21.03 12.34 -13.48
CA PRO A 57 -20.01 11.57 -14.17
C PRO A 57 -19.17 10.73 -13.21
N LEU A 58 -18.91 11.18 -11.98
CA LEU A 58 -18.12 10.46 -10.99
C LEU A 58 -18.74 9.12 -10.55
N GLY A 59 -20.01 8.86 -10.89
CA GLY A 59 -20.65 7.56 -10.66
C GLY A 59 -19.92 6.40 -11.35
N PHE A 60 -19.13 6.66 -12.40
CA PHE A 60 -18.30 5.63 -13.03
C PHE A 60 -17.30 5.01 -12.05
N LEU A 61 -16.86 5.74 -11.02
CA LEU A 61 -15.90 5.21 -10.04
C LEU A 61 -16.47 4.07 -9.20
N LEU A 62 -17.80 4.05 -9.04
CA LEU A 62 -18.51 3.03 -8.28
C LEU A 62 -18.66 1.70 -9.03
N ASN A 63 -18.32 1.62 -10.32
CA ASN A 63 -18.41 0.37 -11.09
C ASN A 63 -17.22 -0.59 -10.88
N GLY A 64 -16.43 -0.40 -9.81
CA GLY A 64 -15.18 -1.12 -9.62
C GLY A 64 -13.95 -0.41 -10.18
N THR A 65 -14.10 0.67 -10.96
CA THR A 65 -12.93 1.45 -11.44
C THR A 65 -12.11 1.99 -10.27
N LEU A 66 -12.76 2.53 -9.24
CA LEU A 66 -12.04 3.03 -8.06
C LEU A 66 -11.32 1.91 -7.29
N ALA A 67 -11.98 0.75 -7.15
CA ALA A 67 -11.36 -0.43 -6.54
C ALA A 67 -10.13 -0.90 -7.33
N GLY A 68 -10.22 -0.93 -8.66
CA GLY A 68 -9.13 -1.29 -9.56
C GLY A 68 -7.95 -0.30 -9.49
N LEU A 69 -8.23 1.02 -9.50
CA LEU A 69 -7.21 2.05 -9.34
C LEU A 69 -6.49 1.93 -8.00
N TYR A 70 -7.24 1.72 -6.92
CA TYR A 70 -6.69 1.57 -5.58
C TYR A 70 -5.84 0.31 -5.46
N ALA A 71 -6.32 -0.83 -5.97
CA ALA A 71 -5.55 -2.07 -6.02
C ALA A 71 -4.27 -1.91 -6.85
N GLY A 72 -4.35 -1.26 -8.01
CA GLY A 72 -3.20 -0.96 -8.86
C GLY A 72 -2.16 -0.09 -8.16
N ALA A 73 -2.58 0.93 -7.42
CA ALA A 73 -1.70 1.78 -6.63
C ALA A 73 -0.99 1.01 -5.50
N LEU A 74 -1.72 0.13 -4.78
CA LEU A 74 -1.13 -0.72 -3.74
C LEU A 74 -0.09 -1.69 -4.31
N LEU A 75 -0.40 -2.33 -5.44
CA LEU A 75 0.53 -3.22 -6.14
C LEU A 75 1.75 -2.46 -6.64
N GLY A 76 1.54 -1.31 -7.29
CA GLY A 76 2.63 -0.46 -7.80
C GLY A 76 3.57 -0.01 -6.69
N TYR A 77 3.04 0.47 -5.56
CA TYR A 77 3.84 0.83 -4.39
C TYR A 77 4.64 -0.38 -3.85
N SER A 78 4.02 -1.55 -3.79
CA SER A 78 4.66 -2.76 -3.29
C SER A 78 5.83 -3.20 -4.17
N VAL A 79 5.62 -3.18 -5.49
CA VAL A 79 6.65 -3.49 -6.49
C VAL A 79 7.78 -2.46 -6.43
N ALA A 80 7.47 -1.18 -6.41
CA ALA A 80 8.47 -0.11 -6.32
C ALA A 80 9.34 -0.24 -5.06
N LYS A 81 8.71 -0.54 -3.91
CA LYS A 81 9.41 -0.77 -2.65
C LYS A 81 10.29 -2.01 -2.69
N TYR A 82 9.82 -3.08 -3.29
CA TYR A 82 10.60 -4.32 -3.45
C TYR A 82 11.81 -4.09 -4.35
N ALA A 83 11.63 -3.42 -5.50
CA ALA A 83 12.69 -3.07 -6.42
C ALA A 83 13.75 -2.15 -5.78
N GLY A 84 13.31 -1.17 -4.98
CA GLY A 84 14.21 -0.29 -4.23
C GLY A 84 15.13 -1.05 -3.27
N ARG A 85 14.57 -1.99 -2.48
CA ARG A 85 15.37 -2.80 -1.54
C ARG A 85 16.41 -3.67 -2.25
N ARG A 86 16.04 -4.28 -3.38
CA ARG A 86 16.96 -5.09 -4.19
C ARG A 86 18.14 -4.24 -4.70
N SER A 87 17.87 -3.01 -5.14
CA SER A 87 18.94 -2.10 -5.61
C SER A 87 19.91 -1.71 -4.49
N GLU A 88 19.42 -1.54 -3.26
CA GLU A 88 20.27 -1.25 -2.10
C GLU A 88 21.16 -2.45 -1.73
N GLU A 89 20.61 -3.66 -1.77
CA GLU A 89 21.36 -4.90 -1.52
C GLU A 89 22.48 -5.11 -2.54
N GLU A 90 22.21 -4.86 -3.83
CA GLU A 90 23.21 -4.95 -4.90
C GLU A 90 24.36 -3.96 -4.68
N LYS A 91 24.05 -2.70 -4.33
CA LYS A 91 25.08 -1.68 -4.00
C LYS A 91 25.93 -2.08 -2.79
N MET A 92 25.32 -2.66 -1.76
CA MET A 92 26.05 -3.12 -0.57
C MET A 92 27.01 -4.26 -0.91
N LEU A 93 26.59 -5.21 -1.75
CA LEU A 93 27.45 -6.31 -2.22
C LEU A 93 28.63 -5.80 -3.04
N GLU A 94 28.43 -4.79 -3.91
CA GLU A 94 29.52 -4.16 -4.66
C GLU A 94 30.53 -3.47 -3.74
N LEU A 95 30.06 -2.74 -2.73
CA LEU A 95 30.93 -2.09 -1.74
C LEU A 95 31.76 -3.11 -0.96
N LEU A 96 31.14 -4.23 -0.53
CA LEU A 96 31.83 -5.31 0.16
C LEU A 96 32.89 -5.99 -0.72
N LYS A 97 32.55 -6.28 -1.99
CA LYS A 97 33.48 -6.85 -2.96
C LYS A 97 34.68 -5.94 -3.20
N LYS A 98 34.45 -4.64 -3.39
CA LYS A 98 35.51 -3.65 -3.60
C LYS A 98 36.44 -3.54 -2.39
N LYS A 99 35.90 -3.61 -1.16
CA LYS A 99 36.68 -3.57 0.08
C LYS A 99 37.51 -4.85 0.29
N SER A 100 37.03 -6.00 -0.15
CA SER A 100 37.76 -7.28 -0.05
C SER A 100 38.94 -7.41 -1.03
N LEU A 101 38.95 -6.62 -2.11
CA LEU A 101 39.98 -6.63 -3.15
C LEU A 101 41.12 -5.63 -2.89
N ASN A 102 41.03 -4.85 -1.80
CA ASN A 102 41.96 -3.78 -1.41
C ASN A 102 42.55 -4.09 -0.04
#